data_AF-A0AAE8JX58-F1
#
_entry.id   AF-A0AAE8JX58-F1
#
_cell.length_a   1.000
_cell.length_b   1.000
_cell.length_c   1.000
_cell.angle_alpha   90.00
_cell.angle_beta   90.00
_cell.angle_gamma   90.00
#
_symmetry.space_group_name_H-M   'P 1'
#
loop_
_entity.id
_entity.type
_entity.pdbx_description
1 polymer ?
#
loop_
_entity_poly.entity_id
_entity_poly.type
_entity_poly.pdbx_seq_one_letter_code
_entity_poly.pdbx_strand_id
1 'polypeptide(L)' 'MHQLRNRLNVMGFALYALRTETSKPLETLRTAHQSAVELLNQLGEEERSLQQASERPGDTAPGANTDQ' A
#
# COMPACT_ATOMS: atom_id res chain seq x y z
N MET A 1 5.53 -3.43 -6.09
CA MET A 1 5.35 -2.82 -4.75
C MET A 1 6.32 -3.31 -3.65
N HIS A 2 6.67 -4.60 -3.58
CA HIS A 2 7.48 -5.15 -2.47
C HIS A 2 8.85 -4.50 -2.24
N GLN A 3 9.62 -4.21 -3.29
CA GLN A 3 10.97 -3.64 -3.15
C GLN A 3 10.96 -2.22 -2.55
N LEU A 4 10.01 -1.37 -2.97
CA LEU A 4 9.87 -0.01 -2.43
C LEU A 4 9.48 -0.04 -0.96
N ARG A 5 8.52 -0.90 -0.60
CA ARG A 5 8.09 -1.10 0.80
C ARG A 5 9.24 -1.56 1.69
N ASN A 6 10.07 -2.48 1.19
CA ASN A 6 11.25 -2.95 1.92
C ASN A 6 12.26 -1.82 2.16
N ARG A 7 12.53 -1.00 1.13
CA ARG A 7 13.44 0.16 1.24
C ARG A 7 12.92 1.19 2.25
N LEU A 8 11.62 1.48 2.25
CA LEU A 8 11.01 2.38 3.23
C LEU A 8 11.07 1.79 4.65
N ASN A 9 10.89 0.48 4.83
CA ASN A 9 11.06 -0.15 6.14
C ASN A 9 12.49 0.00 6.68
N VAL A 10 13.51 -0.27 5.87
CA VAL A 10 14.92 -0.08 6.25
C VAL A 10 15.20 1.37 6.63
N MET A 11 14.70 2.33 5.84
CA MET A 11 14.82 3.75 6.15
C MET A 11 14.13 4.11 7.47
N GLY A 12 12.94 3.56 7.73
CA GLY A 12 12.22 3.74 8.99
C GLY A 12 13.00 3.24 10.20
N PHE A 13 13.65 2.07 10.09
CA PHE A 13 14.52 1.56 11.15
C PHE A 13 15.73 2.48 11.41
N ALA A 14 16.37 2.99 10.36
CA ALA A 14 17.47 3.95 10.50
C ALA A 14 17.00 5.26 11.16
N LEU A 15 15.87 5.81 10.73
CA LEU A 15 15.29 7.01 11.32
C LEU A 15 14.87 6.83 12.78
N TYR A 16 14.37 5.64 13.12
CA TYR A 16 14.01 5.29 14.49
C TYR A 16 15.23 5.13 15.41
N ALA A 17 16.34 4.60 14.89
CA ALA A 17 17.60 4.55 15.63
C ALA A 17 18.10 5.97 15.97
N LEU A 18 17.89 6.92 15.06
CA LEU A 18 18.25 8.34 15.22
C LEU A 18 17.15 9.18 15.89
N ARG A 19 16.14 8.58 16.54
CA ARG A 19 14.96 9.31 17.05
C ARG A 19 15.30 10.38 18.11
N THR A 20 16.37 10.18 18.86
CA THR A 20 16.84 11.11 19.89
C THR A 20 17.66 12.26 19.31
N GLU A 21 18.10 12.14 18.06
CA GLU A 21 18.82 13.21 17.37
C GLU A 21 17.82 14.22 16.79
N THR A 22 18.00 15.49 17.14
CA THR A 22 17.14 16.57 16.66
C THR A 22 17.94 17.49 15.74
N SER A 23 17.64 17.41 14.45
CA SER A 23 18.10 18.38 13.46
C SER A 23 16.98 18.61 12.44
N LYS A 24 16.87 19.84 11.93
CA LYS A 24 15.86 20.22 10.93
C LYS A 24 15.87 19.30 9.69
N PRO A 25 17.03 18.85 9.17
CA PRO A 25 17.07 17.85 8.10
C PRO A 25 16.51 16.49 8.50
N LEU A 26 16.80 16.00 9.71
CA LEU A 26 16.27 14.71 10.18
C LEU A 26 14.75 14.75 10.38
N GLU A 27 14.21 15.86 10.89
CA GLU A 27 12.77 16.05 11.01
C GLU A 27 12.09 16.05 9.63
N THR A 28 12.68 16.77 8.66
CA THR A 28 12.20 16.76 7.27
C THR A 28 12.20 15.34 6.69
N LEU A 29 13.26 14.57 6.96
CA LEU A 29 13.40 13.20 6.49
C LEU A 29 12.37 12.24 7.12
N ARG A 30 12.05 12.42 8.40
CA ARG A 30 10.98 11.67 9.09
C ARG A 30 9.61 11.97 8.49
N THR A 31 9.30 13.25 8.27
CA THR A 31 8.04 13.65 7.64
C THR A 31 7.91 13.09 6.23
N ALA A 32 8.97 13.20 5.41
CA ALA A 32 8.98 12.65 4.05
C ALA A 32 8.83 11.12 4.04
N HIS A 33 9.46 10.42 4.97
CA HIS A 33 9.31 8.96 5.14
C HIS A 33 7.86 8.59 5.49
N GLN A 34 7.25 9.29 6.44
CA GLN A 34 5.86 9.08 6.84
C GLN A 34 4.91 9.28 5.66
N SER A 35 5.03 10.39 4.93
CA SER A 35 4.21 10.65 3.75
C SER A 35 4.41 9.60 2.65
N ALA A 36 5.64 9.12 2.42
CA ALA A 36 5.91 8.07 1.45
C ALA A 36 5.24 6.73 1.82
N VAL A 37 5.22 6.37 3.12
CA VAL A 37 4.52 5.18 3.61
C VAL A 37 3.01 5.30 3.44
N GLU A 38 2.44 6.46 3.74
CA GLU A 38 1.01 6.74 3.57
C GLU A 38 0.58 6.62 2.10
N LEU A 39 1.30 7.28 1.20
CA LEU A 39 1.03 7.20 -0.25
C LEU A 39 1.14 5.77 -0.77
N LEU A 40 2.11 4.99 -0.28
CA LEU A 40 2.26 3.60 -0.68
C LEU A 40 1.10 2.73 -0.22
N ASN A 41 0.57 2.98 0.98
CA ASN A 41 -0.60 2.27 1.49
C ASN A 41 -1.85 2.62 0.68
N GLN A 42 -2.06 3.91 0.37
CA GLN A 42 -3.17 4.37 -0.48
C GLN A 42 -3.12 3.71 -1.86
N LEU A 43 -1.95 3.72 -2.51
CA LEU A 43 -1.78 3.05 -3.81
C LEU A 43 -2.08 1.55 -3.73
N GLY A 44 -1.62 0.87 -2.67
CA GLY A 44 -1.92 -0.55 -2.47
C GLY A 44 -3.39 -0.84 -2.12
N GLU A 45 -4.14 0.14 -1.63
CA GLU A 45 -5.60 0.06 -1.41
C GLU A 45 -6.36 0.28 -2.71
N GLU A 46 -5.97 1.28 -3.49
CA GLU A 46 -6.51 1.54 -4.83
C GLU A 46 -6.35 0.33 -5.75
N GLU A 47 -5.15 -0.28 -5.79
CA GLU A 47 -4.89 -1.50 -6.57
C GLU A 47 -5.80 -2.66 -6.17
N ARG A 48 -6.05 -2.85 -4.87
CA ARG A 48 -6.96 -3.89 -4.36
C ARG A 48 -8.43 -3.59 -4.69
N SER A 49 -8.85 -2.33 -4.56
CA SER A 49 -10.19 -1.88 -4.91
C SER A 49 -10.49 -2.11 -6.40
N LEU A 50 -9.52 -1.81 -7.26
CA LEU A 50 -9.59 -2.06 -8.71
C LEU A 50 -9.66 -3.55 -9.05
N GLN A 51 -8.89 -4.39 -8.35
CA GLN A 51 -8.97 -5.85 -8.50
C GLN A 51 -10.35 -6.38 -8.09
N GLN A 52 -10.88 -5.98 -6.94
CA GLN A 52 -12.22 -6.39 -6.50
C GLN A 52 -13.34 -5.91 -7.44
N ALA A 53 -13.21 -4.72 -8.02
CA ALA A 53 -14.15 -4.22 -9.02
C ALA A 53 -14.08 -5.02 -10.33
N SER A 54 -12.90 -5.52 -10.70
CA SER A 54 -12.68 -6.39 -11.87
C SER A 54 -13.11 -7.83 -11.62
N GLU A 55 -13.05 -8.31 -10.36
CA GLU A 55 -13.49 -9.64 -9.93
C GLU A 55 -14.99 -9.73 -9.62
N ARG A 56 -15.76 -8.66 -9.90
CA ARG A 56 -17.21 -8.69 -9.72
C ARG A 56 -17.80 -9.76 -10.66
N PRO A 57 -18.52 -10.77 -10.13
CA PRO A 57 -18.83 -12.00 -10.85
C PRO A 57 -19.83 -11.74 -11.98
N GLY A 58 -19.30 -11.68 -13.20
CA GLY A 58 -20.06 -11.85 -14.43
C GLY A 58 -20.08 -13.29 -14.94
N ASP A 59 -19.58 -14.27 -14.18
CA ASP A 59 -19.38 -15.64 -14.69
C ASP A 59 -19.81 -16.76 -13.72
N THR A 60 -20.91 -16.53 -12.99
CA THR A 60 -21.75 -17.62 -12.48
C THR A 60 -23.17 -17.44 -12.99
N ALA A 61 -23.35 -17.66 -14.28
CA ALA A 61 -24.64 -18.03 -14.84
C ALA A 61 -24.46 -19.19 -15.83
N PRO A 62 -24.41 -20.46 -15.39
CA PRO A 62 -25.07 -21.49 -16.18
C PRO A 62 -26.57 -21.26 -16.00
N GLY A 63 -27.22 -20.87 -17.10
CA GLY A 63 -28.61 -20.45 -17.15
C GLY A 63 -29.56 -21.40 -16.42
N ALA A 64 -30.54 -20.78 -15.76
CA ALA A 64 -31.81 -21.43 -15.50
C ALA A 64 -32.47 -21.83 -16.84
N ASN A 65 -33.13 -22.98 -16.81
CA ASN A 65 -34.03 -23.58 -17.80
C ASN A 65 -33.39 -24.39 -18.93
N THR A 66 -33.61 -25.70 -18.94
CA THR A 66 -34.80 -26.27 -19.61
C THR A 66 -35.17 -27.61 -18.97
N ASP A 67 -36.46 -27.73 -18.67
CA ASP A 67 -37.25 -28.93 -18.38
C ASP A 67 -36.92 -30.11 -19.31
N GLN A 68 -36.64 -31.29 -18.75
CA GLN A 68 -37.00 -32.60 -19.34
C GLN A 68 -36.92 -33.74 -18.33
#